data_AF-A0A9E7IKR2-F1
#
_entry.id   AF-A0A9E7IKR2-F1
#
_cell.length_a   1.000
_cell.length_b   1.000
_cell.length_c   1.000
_cell.angle_alpha   90.00
_cell.angle_beta   90.00
_cell.angle_gamma   90.00
#
_symmetry.space_group_name_H-M   'P 1'
#
loop_
_entity.id
_entity.type
_entity.pdbx_description
1 polymer ?
#
loop_
_entity_poly.entity_id
_entity_poly.type
_entity_poly.pdbx_seq_one_letter_code
_entity_poly.pdbx_strand_id
1 'polypeptide(L)'
;MEIYFVLDASAFINGFDLESDNNYTAPEITQEVKDFESKLTLDMAIRDGKLIIRDVDEKYIDEVNEIISESGDVLRLSAPDKKLIALALMLKDEGKNIKVISDDYTIQNTLKIINIPYSGILTEGIKGVYNWKKICEGCKKEFDENYPFDDCDVCGSRIFKKRIKL
;
A
#
# COMPACT_ATOMS: atom_id res chain seq x y z
N MET A 1 1.26 -22.38 12.18
CA MET A 1 1.86 -21.03 12.34
C MET A 1 0.73 -20.05 12.35
N GLU A 2 0.64 -19.21 13.37
CA GLU A 2 -0.35 -18.14 13.43
C GLU A 2 -0.06 -17.11 12.33
N ILE A 3 -1.12 -16.53 11.77
CA ILE A 3 -1.03 -15.46 10.77
C ILE A 3 -1.26 -14.14 11.50
N TYR A 4 -0.40 -13.16 11.21
CA TYR A 4 -0.50 -11.80 11.70
C TYR A 4 -1.09 -10.92 10.61
N PHE A 5 -2.28 -10.37 10.85
CA PHE A 5 -2.94 -9.52 9.86
C PHE A 5 -2.54 -8.07 10.04
N VAL A 6 -2.22 -7.40 8.95
CA VAL A 6 -2.00 -5.94 8.91
C VAL A 6 -3.15 -5.32 8.15
N LEU A 7 -3.90 -4.43 8.78
CA LEU A 7 -5.21 -3.99 8.32
C LEU A 7 -5.19 -2.55 7.85
N ASP A 8 -5.56 -2.37 6.59
CA ASP A 8 -5.85 -1.08 5.97
C ASP A 8 -7.24 -0.55 6.39
N ALA A 9 -7.54 0.73 6.14
CA ALA A 9 -8.85 1.32 6.37
C ALA A 9 -9.96 0.53 5.67
N SER A 10 -9.69 0.04 4.45
CA SER A 10 -10.63 -0.80 3.69
C SER A 10 -11.01 -2.07 4.44
N ALA A 11 -10.16 -2.59 5.32
CA ALA A 11 -10.47 -3.78 6.11
C ALA A 11 -11.62 -3.53 7.10
N PHE A 12 -11.64 -2.36 7.72
CA PHE A 12 -12.71 -1.97 8.64
C PHE A 12 -13.98 -1.57 7.89
N ILE A 13 -13.83 -0.88 6.76
CA ILE A 13 -14.96 -0.38 5.97
C ILE A 13 -15.69 -1.51 5.24
N ASN A 14 -14.96 -2.50 4.71
CA ASN A 14 -15.53 -3.58 3.91
C ASN A 14 -15.84 -4.86 4.72
N GLY A 15 -15.71 -4.81 6.06
CA GLY A 15 -16.15 -5.89 6.95
C GLY A 15 -15.21 -7.09 7.01
N PHE A 16 -13.90 -6.87 7.15
CA PHE A 16 -12.96 -7.94 7.48
C PHE A 16 -13.23 -8.52 8.86
N ASP A 17 -13.21 -9.84 8.98
CA ASP A 17 -13.52 -10.53 10.23
C ASP A 17 -12.30 -10.59 11.17
N LEU A 18 -12.44 -10.00 12.35
CA LEU A 18 -11.42 -9.91 13.39
C LEU A 18 -11.55 -11.09 14.37
N GLU A 19 -11.55 -12.31 13.85
CA GLU A 19 -11.66 -13.52 14.67
C GLU A 19 -10.36 -13.81 15.46
N SER A 20 -9.21 -13.46 14.90
CA SER A 20 -7.90 -13.66 15.54
C SER A 20 -7.49 -12.49 16.43
N ASP A 21 -6.61 -12.72 17.41
CA ASP A 21 -6.04 -11.66 18.25
C ASP A 21 -4.78 -11.00 17.62
N ASN A 22 -4.34 -11.51 16.47
CA ASN A 22 -3.09 -11.11 15.81
C ASN A 22 -3.31 -10.05 14.72
N ASN A 23 -4.26 -9.12 14.91
CA ASN A 23 -4.50 -8.02 13.96
C ASN A 23 -3.76 -6.75 14.37
N TYR A 24 -3.13 -6.11 13.41
CA TYR A 24 -2.32 -4.91 13.58
C TYR A 24 -2.81 -3.83 12.62
N THR A 25 -2.74 -2.56 13.05
CA THR A 25 -2.93 -1.42 12.15
C THR A 25 -2.04 -0.25 12.58
N ALA A 26 -1.80 0.67 11.66
CA ALA A 26 -1.06 1.89 11.94
C ALA A 26 -1.99 2.94 12.61
N PRO A 27 -1.47 3.80 13.51
CA PRO A 27 -2.28 4.81 14.19
C PRO A 27 -3.07 5.72 13.24
N GLU A 28 -2.49 6.08 12.10
CA GLU A 28 -3.05 6.98 11.11
C GLU A 28 -4.29 6.39 10.43
N ILE A 29 -4.32 5.07 10.21
CA ILE A 29 -5.45 4.37 9.60
C ILE A 29 -6.71 4.51 10.46
N THR A 30 -6.55 4.54 11.79
CA THR A 30 -7.68 4.74 12.71
C THR A 30 -8.37 6.09 12.51
N GLN A 31 -7.66 7.09 11.97
CA GLN A 31 -8.19 8.43 11.71
C GLN A 31 -8.91 8.52 10.35
N GLU A 32 -8.62 7.59 9.44
CA GLU A 32 -9.28 7.52 8.13
C GLU A 32 -10.68 6.90 8.22
N VAL A 33 -10.89 6.00 9.19
CA VAL A 33 -12.18 5.36 9.45
C VAL A 33 -13.15 6.36 10.10
N LYS A 34 -13.94 7.03 9.26
CA LYS A 34 -14.89 8.09 9.66
C LYS A 34 -16.33 7.62 9.77
N ASP A 35 -16.69 6.55 9.07
CA ASP A 35 -18.03 5.97 9.12
C ASP A 35 -18.33 5.43 10.53
N PHE A 36 -19.59 5.60 10.97
CA PHE A 36 -20.00 5.28 12.33
C PHE A 36 -19.93 3.77 12.63
N GLU A 37 -20.39 2.93 11.71
CA GLU A 37 -20.40 1.47 11.89
C GLU A 37 -18.97 0.92 11.89
N SER A 38 -18.17 1.38 10.93
CA SER A 38 -16.76 1.02 10.80
C SER A 38 -15.94 1.44 12.01
N LYS A 39 -16.20 2.64 12.54
CA LYS A 39 -15.53 3.17 13.74
C LYS A 39 -15.92 2.41 15.00
N LEU A 40 -17.21 2.08 15.15
CA LEU A 40 -17.67 1.25 16.26
C LEU A 40 -16.97 -0.11 16.26
N THR A 41 -16.84 -0.73 15.08
CA THR A 41 -16.13 -2.01 14.91
C THR A 41 -14.66 -1.90 15.31
N LEU A 42 -13.99 -0.85 14.85
CA LEU A 42 -12.60 -0.56 15.21
C LEU A 42 -12.43 -0.36 16.73
N ASP A 43 -13.27 0.47 17.35
CA ASP A 43 -13.22 0.76 18.79
C ASP A 43 -13.48 -0.51 19.64
N MET A 44 -14.44 -1.35 19.23
CA MET A 44 -14.71 -2.64 19.89
C MET A 44 -13.51 -3.59 19.78
N ALA A 45 -12.92 -3.70 18.59
CA ALA A 45 -11.77 -4.58 18.37
C ALA A 45 -10.54 -4.17 19.21
N ILE A 46 -10.30 -2.86 19.37
CA ILE A 46 -9.24 -2.34 20.25
C ILE A 46 -9.55 -2.70 21.70
N ARG A 47 -10.79 -2.46 22.14
CA ARG A 47 -11.21 -2.72 23.52
C ARG A 47 -11.11 -4.20 23.91
N ASP A 48 -11.45 -5.08 22.98
CA ASP A 48 -11.45 -6.53 23.18
C ASP A 48 -10.05 -7.15 23.00
N GLY A 49 -9.03 -6.33 22.67
CA GLY A 49 -7.65 -6.79 22.47
C GLY A 49 -7.42 -7.52 21.15
N LYS A 50 -8.41 -7.50 20.23
CA LYS A 50 -8.36 -8.12 18.92
C LYS A 50 -7.59 -7.30 17.89
N LEU A 51 -7.44 -5.99 18.13
CA LEU A 51 -6.69 -5.07 17.27
C LEU A 51 -5.60 -4.36 18.06
N ILE A 52 -4.36 -4.50 17.59
CA ILE A 52 -3.18 -3.85 18.15
C ILE A 52 -2.80 -2.68 17.26
N ILE A 53 -2.92 -1.47 17.79
CA ILE A 53 -2.37 -0.27 17.12
C ILE A 53 -0.87 -0.22 17.39
N ARG A 54 -0.08 -0.20 16.32
CA ARG A 54 1.38 -0.19 16.43
C ARG A 54 1.99 0.82 15.47
N ASP A 55 2.83 1.68 16.03
CA ASP A 55 3.66 2.60 15.28
C ASP A 55 4.92 1.90 14.74
N VAL A 56 5.61 2.53 13.80
CA VAL A 56 6.77 1.99 13.07
C VAL A 56 7.98 2.87 13.27
N ASP A 57 9.15 2.24 13.32
CA ASP A 57 10.41 2.98 13.35
C ASP A 57 10.66 3.67 11.99
N GLU A 58 11.28 4.85 12.04
CA GLU A 58 11.60 5.67 10.86
C GLU A 58 12.39 4.90 9.79
N LYS A 59 13.29 3.99 10.22
CA LYS A 59 14.08 3.13 9.32
C LYS A 59 13.21 2.33 8.32
N TYR A 60 12.02 1.87 8.75
CA TYR A 60 11.13 1.10 7.88
C TYR A 60 10.35 2.00 6.92
N ILE A 61 10.10 3.26 7.33
CA ILE A 61 9.50 4.26 6.45
C ILE A 61 10.49 4.62 5.35
N ASP A 62 11.77 4.79 5.69
CA ASP A 62 12.84 5.08 4.72
C ASP A 62 13.01 3.93 3.73
N GLU A 63 13.08 2.69 4.20
CA GLU A 63 13.17 1.51 3.33
C GLU A 63 11.98 1.42 2.36
N VAL A 64 10.77 1.68 2.85
CA VAL A 64 9.58 1.73 2.00
C VAL A 64 9.67 2.87 0.99
N ASN A 65 10.17 4.05 1.35
CA ASN A 65 10.38 5.14 0.40
C ASN A 65 11.39 4.79 -0.69
N GLU A 66 12.48 4.08 -0.36
CA GLU A 66 13.46 3.59 -1.32
C GLU A 66 12.81 2.64 -2.33
N ILE A 67 12.08 1.63 -1.86
CA ILE A 67 11.35 0.68 -2.71
C ILE A 67 10.37 1.37 -3.66
N ILE A 68 9.59 2.31 -3.12
CA ILE A 68 8.57 3.01 -3.91
C ILE A 68 9.23 3.92 -4.96
N SER A 69 10.41 4.48 -4.66
CA SER A 69 11.19 5.28 -5.62
C SER A 69 11.64 4.49 -6.84
N GLU A 70 11.93 3.20 -6.67
CA GLU A 70 12.26 2.30 -7.77
C GLU A 70 11.01 1.86 -8.55
N SER A 71 9.85 1.76 -7.89
CA SER A 71 8.61 1.29 -8.51
C SER A 71 7.80 2.37 -9.24
N GLY A 72 8.18 3.65 -9.11
CA GLY A 72 7.47 4.78 -9.71
C GLY A 72 6.09 5.07 -9.07
N ASP A 73 5.82 4.50 -7.89
CA ASP A 73 4.55 4.70 -7.17
C ASP A 73 4.64 5.81 -6.10
N VAL A 74 5.76 6.54 -6.01
CA VAL A 74 6.06 7.50 -4.91
C VAL A 74 4.97 8.53 -4.73
N LEU A 75 4.43 9.00 -5.85
CA LEU A 75 3.44 10.06 -5.90
C LEU A 75 2.02 9.57 -5.65
N ARG A 76 1.80 8.25 -5.52
CA ARG A 76 0.46 7.66 -5.40
C ARG A 76 0.16 7.15 -4.00
N LEU A 77 1.16 6.71 -3.25
CA LEU A 77 0.99 6.28 -1.87
C LEU A 77 0.97 7.49 -0.93
N SER A 78 -0.10 7.59 -0.14
CA SER A 78 -0.22 8.56 0.94
C SER A 78 0.72 8.23 2.10
N ALA A 79 0.87 9.17 3.05
CA ALA A 79 1.68 8.93 4.25
C ALA A 79 1.14 7.75 5.11
N PRO A 80 -0.18 7.64 5.36
CA PRO A 80 -0.76 6.44 6.01
C PRO A 80 -0.45 5.14 5.27
N ASP A 81 -0.55 5.10 3.94
CA ASP A 81 -0.27 3.90 3.14
C ASP A 81 1.18 3.43 3.32
N LYS A 82 2.13 4.38 3.23
CA LYS A 82 3.56 4.09 3.44
C LYS A 82 3.81 3.52 4.82
N LYS A 83 3.14 4.05 5.84
CA LYS A 83 3.30 3.60 7.22
C LYS A 83 2.69 2.22 7.46
N LEU A 84 1.56 1.91 6.82
CA LEU A 84 0.96 0.58 6.84
C LEU A 84 1.88 -0.47 6.21
N ILE A 85 2.49 -0.14 5.06
CA ILE A 85 3.45 -1.02 4.38
C ILE A 85 4.71 -1.18 5.24
N ALA A 86 5.20 -0.11 5.86
CA ALA A 86 6.33 -0.14 6.78
C ALA A 86 6.06 -1.02 8.01
N LEU A 87 4.82 -1.01 8.53
CA LEU A 87 4.40 -1.87 9.64
C LEU A 87 4.44 -3.35 9.22
N ALA A 88 3.96 -3.66 8.03
CA ALA A 88 4.02 -5.01 7.49
C ALA A 88 5.47 -5.49 7.32
N LEU A 89 6.35 -4.63 6.82
CA LEU A 89 7.78 -4.91 6.67
C LEU A 89 8.47 -5.16 8.02
N MET A 90 8.22 -4.30 9.00
CA MET A 90 8.74 -4.46 10.36
C MET A 90 8.32 -5.80 10.98
N LEU A 91 7.04 -6.16 10.89
CA LEU A 91 6.54 -7.42 11.44
C LEU A 91 7.13 -8.64 10.71
N LYS A 92 7.33 -8.54 9.39
CA LYS A 92 8.02 -9.58 8.61
C LYS A 92 9.46 -9.77 9.09
N ASP A 93 10.18 -8.69 9.32
CA ASP A 93 11.57 -8.71 9.83
C ASP A 93 11.68 -9.25 11.25
N GLU A 94 10.64 -9.07 12.07
CA GLU A 94 10.50 -9.74 13.38
C GLU A 94 10.28 -11.27 13.26
N GLY A 95 10.20 -11.81 12.04
CA GLY A 95 9.98 -13.23 11.78
C GLY A 95 8.51 -13.65 11.86
N LYS A 96 7.56 -12.70 11.86
CA LYS A 96 6.12 -13.02 11.89
C LYS A 96 5.63 -13.43 10.51
N ASN A 97 4.74 -14.42 10.49
CA ASN A 97 4.04 -14.82 9.28
C ASN A 97 2.87 -13.86 9.03
N ILE A 98 3.13 -12.81 8.24
CA ILE A 98 2.19 -11.71 8.06
C ILE A 98 1.35 -11.82 6.78
N LYS A 99 0.17 -11.20 6.82
CA LYS A 99 -0.67 -10.99 5.64
C LYS A 99 -1.38 -9.64 5.72
N VAL A 100 -1.22 -8.80 4.71
CA VAL A 100 -1.86 -7.49 4.66
C VAL A 100 -3.24 -7.59 4.04
N ILE A 101 -4.23 -6.91 4.60
CA ILE A 101 -5.59 -6.84 4.07
C ILE A 101 -5.83 -5.42 3.56
N SER A 102 -5.96 -5.28 2.24
CA SER A 102 -6.22 -4.01 1.58
C SER A 102 -6.88 -4.24 0.22
N ASP A 103 -7.85 -3.41 -0.14
CA ASP A 103 -8.45 -3.36 -1.47
C ASP A 103 -7.77 -2.33 -2.41
N ASP A 104 -6.74 -1.61 -1.95
CA ASP A 104 -6.01 -0.65 -2.78
C ASP A 104 -4.94 -1.35 -3.64
N TYR A 105 -5.06 -1.22 -4.96
CA TYR A 105 -4.11 -1.84 -5.90
C TYR A 105 -2.70 -1.24 -5.84
N THR A 106 -2.52 0.01 -5.43
CA THR A 106 -1.23 0.67 -5.23
C THR A 106 -0.50 0.06 -4.03
N ILE A 107 -1.22 -0.15 -2.91
CA ILE A 107 -0.70 -0.86 -1.73
C ILE A 107 -0.33 -2.29 -2.12
N GLN A 108 -1.25 -3.03 -2.75
CA GLN A 108 -0.99 -4.41 -3.17
C GLN A 108 0.19 -4.53 -4.15
N ASN A 109 0.39 -3.55 -5.04
CA ASN A 109 1.54 -3.54 -5.96
C ASN A 109 2.86 -3.49 -5.20
N THR A 110 2.94 -2.58 -4.22
CA THR A 110 4.15 -2.39 -3.39
C THR A 110 4.42 -3.62 -2.53
N LEU A 111 3.39 -4.18 -1.90
CA LEU A 111 3.50 -5.43 -1.14
C LEU A 111 3.99 -6.60 -1.99
N LYS A 112 3.57 -6.65 -3.26
CA LYS A 112 4.05 -7.66 -4.21
C LYS A 112 5.53 -7.49 -4.55
N ILE A 113 6.01 -6.26 -4.70
CA ILE A 113 7.43 -5.96 -4.96
C ILE A 113 8.31 -6.47 -3.81
N ILE A 114 7.88 -6.22 -2.56
CA ILE A 114 8.63 -6.63 -1.35
C ILE A 114 8.33 -8.05 -0.87
N ASN A 115 7.59 -8.83 -1.68
CA ASN A 115 7.19 -10.20 -1.35
C ASN A 115 6.54 -10.32 0.04
N ILE A 116 5.55 -9.47 0.31
CA ILE A 116 4.67 -9.57 1.46
C ILE A 116 3.32 -10.13 1.00
N PRO A 117 2.79 -11.20 1.66
CA PRO A 117 1.46 -11.71 1.35
C PRO A 117 0.38 -10.67 1.59
N TYR A 118 -0.59 -10.59 0.68
CA TYR A 118 -1.75 -9.69 0.82
C TYR A 118 -3.05 -10.38 0.37
N SER A 119 -4.19 -9.78 0.72
CA SER A 119 -5.51 -10.14 0.19
C SER A 119 -6.41 -8.92 0.12
N GLY A 120 -7.20 -8.84 -0.94
CA GLY A 120 -8.39 -7.99 -0.96
C GLY A 120 -9.55 -8.63 -0.20
N ILE A 121 -10.58 -7.82 0.04
CA ILE A 121 -11.88 -8.25 0.59
C ILE A 121 -12.90 -8.26 -0.54
N LEU A 122 -13.01 -7.13 -1.24
CA LEU A 122 -13.89 -6.98 -2.40
C LEU A 122 -13.16 -7.16 -3.73
N THR A 123 -11.83 -6.98 -3.73
CA THR A 123 -11.02 -7.06 -4.94
C THR A 123 -10.44 -8.46 -5.19
N GLU A 124 -10.30 -8.85 -6.46
CA GLU A 124 -9.62 -10.11 -6.85
C GLU A 124 -8.11 -10.13 -6.51
N GLY A 125 -7.55 -8.97 -6.15
CA GLY A 125 -6.12 -8.79 -5.92
C GLY A 125 -5.32 -8.51 -7.20
N ILE A 126 -4.17 -7.86 -7.04
CA ILE A 126 -3.33 -7.46 -8.18
C ILE A 126 -2.65 -8.67 -8.86
N LYS A 127 -2.86 -8.79 -10.18
CA LYS A 127 -2.42 -9.96 -10.98
C LYS A 127 -0.93 -9.98 -11.35
N GLY A 128 -0.21 -8.88 -11.13
CA GLY A 128 1.20 -8.73 -11.48
C GLY A 128 1.81 -7.52 -10.78
N VAL A 129 3.10 -7.29 -10.99
CA VAL A 129 3.73 -6.03 -10.60
C VAL A 129 3.56 -5.05 -11.76
N TYR A 130 3.21 -3.82 -11.44
CA TYR A 130 3.02 -2.76 -12.41
C TYR A 130 3.91 -1.58 -12.06
N ASN A 131 4.35 -0.86 -13.08
CA ASN A 131 5.10 0.38 -12.93
C ASN A 131 4.47 1.42 -13.87
N TRP A 132 4.82 2.68 -13.70
CA TRP A 132 4.36 3.80 -14.50
C TRP A 132 5.52 4.41 -15.26
N LYS A 133 5.39 4.45 -16.59
CA LYS A 133 6.39 5.09 -17.44
C LYS A 133 5.80 6.31 -18.12
N LYS A 134 6.57 7.39 -18.18
CA LYS A 134 6.23 8.57 -19.00
C LYS A 134 6.52 8.22 -20.45
N ILE A 135 5.54 8.35 -21.34
CA ILE A 135 5.66 8.00 -22.75
C ILE A 135 5.10 9.14 -23.61
N CYS A 136 5.80 9.49 -24.68
CA CYS A 136 5.30 10.46 -25.66
C CYS A 136 4.12 9.88 -26.46
N GLU A 137 3.05 10.66 -26.63
CA GLU A 137 1.90 10.25 -27.45
C GLU A 137 2.22 10.11 -28.94
N GLY A 138 3.15 10.91 -29.47
CA GLY A 138 3.56 10.92 -30.87
C GLY A 138 4.60 9.84 -31.16
N CYS A 139 5.86 10.08 -30.79
CA CYS A 139 6.98 9.21 -31.16
C CYS A 139 7.19 7.99 -30.26
N LYS A 140 6.36 7.80 -29.22
CA LYS A 140 6.43 6.70 -28.24
C LYS A 140 7.75 6.58 -27.46
N LYS A 141 8.60 7.62 -27.48
CA LYS A 141 9.79 7.70 -26.62
C LYS A 141 9.37 7.58 -25.15
N GLU A 142 10.13 6.80 -24.40
CA GLU A 142 9.94 6.62 -22.97
C GLU A 142 10.86 7.58 -22.21
N PHE A 143 10.37 8.09 -21.09
CA PHE A 143 11.04 9.05 -20.23
C PHE A 143 11.08 8.54 -18.80
N ASP A 144 12.13 8.92 -18.07
CA ASP A 144 12.21 8.70 -16.63
C ASP A 144 11.12 9.48 -15.90
N GLU A 145 10.72 8.99 -14.72
CA GLU A 145 9.70 9.68 -13.92
C GLU A 145 10.10 11.12 -13.59
N ASN A 146 11.39 11.37 -13.37
CA ASN A 146 11.96 12.68 -13.06
C ASN A 146 12.08 13.62 -14.27
N TYR A 147 11.65 13.21 -15.48
CA TYR A 147 11.64 14.10 -16.63
C TYR A 147 10.73 15.31 -16.36
N PRO A 148 11.26 16.55 -16.38
CA PRO A 148 10.57 17.70 -15.79
C PRO A 148 9.55 18.36 -16.73
N PHE A 149 9.52 17.98 -18.01
CA PHE A 149 8.64 18.60 -19.01
C PHE A 149 7.44 17.71 -19.35
N ASP A 150 6.32 18.34 -19.71
CA ASP A 150 5.13 17.64 -20.21
C ASP A 150 5.18 17.41 -21.73
N ASP A 151 6.17 17.98 -22.42
CA ASP A 151 6.36 17.90 -23.87
C ASP A 151 7.61 17.07 -24.23
N CYS A 152 7.50 16.32 -25.32
CA CYS A 152 8.55 15.48 -25.85
C CYS A 152 9.69 16.33 -26.44
N ASP A 153 10.92 16.10 -25.96
CA ASP A 153 12.15 16.72 -26.49
C ASP A 153 12.48 16.33 -27.94
N VAL A 154 11.89 15.24 -28.45
CA VAL A 154 12.12 14.77 -29.83
C VAL A 154 11.08 15.29 -30.82
N CYS A 155 9.79 15.27 -30.47
CA CYS A 155 8.71 15.57 -31.42
C CYS A 155 7.70 16.62 -30.96
N GLY A 156 7.88 17.20 -29.77
CA GLY A 156 7.01 18.26 -29.24
C GLY A 156 5.59 17.84 -28.89
N SER A 157 5.25 16.55 -28.99
CA SER A 157 3.93 16.04 -28.57
C SER A 157 3.88 15.82 -27.06
N ARG A 158 2.67 15.76 -26.50
CA ARG A 158 2.46 15.61 -25.06
C ARG A 158 2.97 14.26 -24.55
N ILE A 159 3.48 14.27 -23.33
CA ILE A 159 3.87 13.08 -22.57
C ILE A 159 2.74 12.68 -21.65
N PHE A 160 2.46 11.38 -21.57
CA PHE A 160 1.46 10.82 -20.67
C PHE A 160 2.05 9.67 -19.85
N LYS A 161 1.51 9.42 -18.66
CA LYS A 161 1.90 8.25 -17.86
C LYS A 161 1.13 7.01 -18.36
N LYS A 162 1.86 5.96 -18.72
CA LYS A 162 1.30 4.65 -19.10
C LYS A 162 1.66 3.62 -18.03
N ARG A 163 0.65 2.86 -17.59
CA ARG A 163 0.87 1.68 -16.76
C ARG A 163 1.50 0.57 -17.61
N ILE A 164 2.64 0.07 -17.15
CA ILE A 164 3.33 -1.07 -17.72
C ILE A 164 3.33 -2.22 -16.71
N LYS A 165 3.34 -3.45 -17.21
CA LYS A 165 3.52 -4.64 -16.37
C LYS A 165 5.01 -4.95 -16.34
N LEU A 166 5.58 -5.13 -15.15
CA LEU A 166 6.96 -5.62 -14.96
C LEU A 166 7.01 -7.14 -15.14
#